data_AF-A0A1G2LMW8-F1
#
_entry.id   AF-A0A1G2LMW8-F1
#
_cell.length_a   1.000
_cell.length_b   1.000
_cell.length_c   1.000
_cell.angle_alpha   90.00
_cell.angle_beta   90.00
_cell.angle_gamma   90.00
#
_symmetry.space_group_name_H-M   'P 1'
#
loop_
_entity.id
_entity.type
_entity.pdbx_description
1 polymer ?
#
loop_
_entity_poly.entity_id
_entity_poly.type
_entity_poly.pdbx_seq_one_letter_code
_entity_poly.pdbx_strand_id
1 'polypeptide(L)'
;MSHVTSLEPYEKIAKILRTDKDVVKSVEDFMSFFVGHNSTIERIYEENERVISQKMGLLEISQKSAKNIYDALIKKIETDDKRLNSFIHQENIGNMEGFYNLITLSNNLANVGSGFFLKEEVAKKLIRHDPPSRIMNFLGYINVDEMLKKENVLELFSALRFIEGNEWLNNVFFKQYADLKPDDFEERPIRAILLDKKWSQPAEEFIKKKFHNVSHLKELGIIFIIPTFMGISGETMRTLTLVLHYFHEIKFYSMLFKKYAGGAKDEFSKKIVSSLRGDVLDKRFPEDDLGKKWLIVQRYLAKDDEFDWRLFYPHVNPEAIHWSKAEDDIARLGEKYGELGFSFWENLNHIGDFFPDEAGVDILVSFNLIDVAMSLVQKKQLIKYLYHHQEAMWNKIFSEFMGHERMEQMIIDNFDKGYINLENPNFKIPNSK
;
A
#
# COMPACT_ATOMS: atom_id res chain seq x y z
N MET A 1 20.99 -38.48 5.38
CA MET A 1 19.69 -38.09 4.81
C MET A 1 18.80 -37.72 5.98
N SER A 2 18.77 -36.44 6.34
CA SER A 2 17.87 -35.92 7.37
C SER A 2 16.47 -35.82 6.77
N HIS A 3 15.52 -36.57 7.33
CA HIS A 3 14.10 -36.39 7.03
C HIS A 3 13.67 -35.00 7.48
N VAL A 4 13.71 -34.02 6.58
CA VAL A 4 12.87 -32.83 6.70
C VAL A 4 11.47 -33.34 6.38
N THR A 5 10.68 -33.64 7.40
CA THR A 5 9.22 -33.76 7.25
C THR A 5 8.75 -32.45 6.64
N SER A 6 8.29 -32.48 5.39
CA SER A 6 7.61 -31.33 4.79
C SER A 6 6.44 -30.99 5.70
N LEU A 7 6.41 -29.76 6.22
CA LEU A 7 5.27 -29.28 6.97
C LEU A 7 4.00 -29.45 6.14
N GLU A 8 2.91 -29.87 6.78
CA GLU A 8 1.60 -29.94 6.15
C GLU A 8 1.17 -28.53 5.67
N PRO A 9 0.39 -28.39 4.57
CA PRO A 9 0.04 -27.10 3.99
C PRO A 9 -0.46 -26.06 5.00
N TYR A 10 -1.35 -26.46 5.92
CA TYR A 10 -1.87 -25.61 6.98
C TYR A 10 -0.79 -25.08 7.93
N GLU A 11 0.16 -25.93 8.32
CA GLU A 11 1.24 -25.54 9.23
C GLU A 11 2.15 -24.50 8.59
N LYS A 12 2.45 -24.69 7.30
CA LYS A 12 3.31 -23.76 6.56
C LYS A 12 2.66 -22.40 6.36
N ILE A 13 1.41 -22.38 5.89
CA ILE A 13 0.67 -21.12 5.69
C ILE A 13 0.44 -20.40 7.03
N ALA A 14 0.08 -21.13 8.09
CA ALA A 14 -0.09 -20.56 9.43
C ALA A 14 1.21 -19.95 9.97
N LYS A 15 2.36 -20.62 9.76
CA LYS A 15 3.68 -20.10 10.14
C LYS A 15 4.01 -18.78 9.41
N ILE A 16 3.70 -18.67 8.12
CA ILE A 16 3.87 -17.43 7.34
C ILE A 16 2.99 -16.31 7.91
N LEU A 17 1.73 -16.62 8.21
CA LEU A 17 0.74 -15.67 8.75
C LEU A 17 0.90 -15.40 10.25
N ARG A 18 1.83 -16.09 10.93
CA ARG A 18 2.05 -16.03 12.38
C ARG A 18 0.78 -16.33 13.19
N THR A 19 -0.07 -17.23 12.69
CA THR A 19 -1.30 -17.68 13.36
C THR A 19 -1.23 -19.17 13.69
N ASP A 20 -2.20 -19.67 14.46
CA ASP A 20 -2.39 -21.10 14.66
C ASP A 20 -2.92 -21.77 13.38
N LYS A 21 -2.48 -23.02 13.11
CA LYS A 21 -2.93 -23.80 11.95
C LYS A 21 -4.43 -24.09 11.98
N ASP A 22 -5.01 -24.18 13.17
CA ASP A 22 -6.44 -24.40 13.34
C ASP A 22 -7.25 -23.17 12.92
N VAL A 23 -6.67 -21.95 12.98
CA VAL A 23 -7.30 -20.74 12.43
C VAL A 23 -7.40 -20.84 10.90
N VAL A 24 -6.31 -21.22 10.24
CA VAL A 24 -6.28 -21.37 8.77
C VAL A 24 -7.24 -22.47 8.32
N LYS A 25 -7.24 -23.59 9.03
CA LYS A 25 -8.18 -24.69 8.79
C LYS A 25 -9.63 -24.27 8.98
N SER A 26 -9.96 -23.59 10.08
CA SER A 26 -11.32 -23.09 10.34
C SER A 26 -11.81 -22.13 9.24
N VAL A 27 -10.90 -21.28 8.76
CA VAL A 27 -11.17 -20.40 7.62
C VAL A 27 -11.51 -21.21 6.38
N GLU A 28 -10.67 -22.18 6.00
CA GLU A 28 -10.92 -22.98 4.81
C GLU A 28 -12.19 -23.82 4.91
N ASP A 29 -12.46 -24.44 6.06
CA ASP A 29 -13.65 -25.27 6.29
C ASP A 29 -14.93 -24.45 6.05
N PHE A 30 -15.01 -23.24 6.64
CA PHE A 30 -16.16 -22.37 6.43
C PHE A 30 -16.24 -21.84 4.99
N MET A 31 -15.13 -21.31 4.45
CA MET A 31 -15.13 -20.70 3.12
C MET A 31 -15.45 -21.73 2.04
N SER A 32 -14.92 -22.95 2.14
CA SER A 32 -15.18 -24.04 1.20
C SER A 32 -16.65 -24.47 1.23
N PHE A 33 -17.25 -24.54 2.43
CA PHE A 33 -18.68 -24.75 2.57
C PHE A 33 -19.50 -23.62 1.93
N PHE A 34 -19.05 -22.37 2.12
CA PHE A 34 -19.76 -21.18 1.63
C PHE A 34 -19.71 -21.02 0.10
N VAL A 35 -18.58 -21.29 -0.55
CA VAL A 35 -18.43 -21.11 -2.01
C VAL A 35 -18.57 -22.39 -2.83
N GLY A 36 -18.46 -23.57 -2.22
CA GLY A 36 -18.66 -24.86 -2.87
C GLY A 36 -17.42 -25.46 -3.54
N HIS A 37 -16.21 -24.97 -3.25
CA HIS A 37 -14.95 -25.60 -3.68
C HIS A 37 -13.94 -25.67 -2.52
N ASN A 38 -13.13 -26.74 -2.49
CA ASN A 38 -12.23 -27.08 -1.39
C ASN A 38 -10.75 -27.01 -1.81
N SER A 39 -9.85 -27.35 -0.89
CA SER A 39 -8.40 -27.51 -1.13
C SER A 39 -7.69 -26.23 -1.59
N THR A 40 -8.23 -25.08 -1.20
CA THR A 40 -7.67 -23.76 -1.50
C THR A 40 -6.33 -23.54 -0.82
N ILE A 41 -6.19 -23.93 0.46
CA ILE A 41 -4.92 -23.77 1.18
C ILE A 41 -3.82 -24.66 0.59
N GLU A 42 -4.17 -25.88 0.18
CA GLU A 42 -3.26 -26.79 -0.52
C GLU A 42 -2.80 -26.19 -1.87
N ARG A 43 -3.72 -25.65 -2.68
CA ARG A 43 -3.35 -24.97 -3.93
C ARG A 43 -2.44 -23.76 -3.73
N ILE A 44 -2.72 -22.92 -2.72
CA ILE A 44 -1.87 -21.76 -2.39
C ILE A 44 -0.46 -22.24 -1.99
N TYR A 45 -0.38 -23.29 -1.18
CA TYR A 45 0.88 -23.90 -0.78
C TYR A 45 1.67 -24.42 -2.01
N GLU A 46 1.03 -25.19 -2.90
CA GLU A 46 1.66 -25.73 -4.09
C GLU A 46 2.11 -24.64 -5.07
N GLU A 47 1.28 -23.60 -5.25
CA GLU A 47 1.63 -22.42 -6.03
C GLU A 47 2.88 -21.74 -5.46
N ASN A 48 2.92 -21.51 -4.14
CA ASN A 48 4.06 -20.88 -3.48
C ASN A 48 5.35 -21.68 -3.70
N GLU A 49 5.34 -23.00 -3.49
CA GLU A 49 6.51 -23.87 -3.71
C GLU A 49 6.99 -23.84 -5.16
N ARG A 50 6.04 -23.93 -6.10
CA ARG A 50 6.32 -23.93 -7.53
C ARG A 50 6.94 -22.59 -7.96
N VAL A 51 6.35 -21.47 -7.54
CA VAL A 51 6.82 -20.13 -7.91
C VAL A 51 8.18 -19.84 -7.27
N ILE A 52 8.38 -20.16 -5.99
CA ILE A 52 9.70 -20.03 -5.34
C ILE A 52 10.75 -20.82 -6.12
N SER A 53 10.49 -22.08 -6.43
CA SER A 53 11.43 -22.93 -7.17
C SER A 53 11.74 -22.34 -8.56
N GLN A 54 10.73 -21.84 -9.27
CA GLN A 54 10.90 -21.18 -10.56
C GLN A 54 11.76 -19.91 -10.45
N LYS A 55 11.45 -19.01 -9.52
CA LYS A 55 12.18 -17.73 -9.36
C LYS A 55 13.61 -17.96 -8.86
N MET A 56 13.83 -18.94 -7.99
CA MET A 56 15.18 -19.34 -7.58
C MET A 56 16.00 -19.87 -8.76
N GLY A 57 15.39 -20.64 -9.67
CA GLY A 57 16.02 -21.08 -10.91
C GLY A 57 16.43 -19.90 -11.82
N LEU A 58 15.55 -18.90 -11.97
CA LEU A 58 15.85 -17.68 -12.73
C LEU A 58 16.95 -16.81 -12.09
N LEU A 59 17.10 -16.87 -10.77
CA LEU A 59 18.16 -16.20 -10.02
C LEU A 59 19.43 -17.06 -9.88
N GLU A 60 19.47 -18.25 -10.49
CA GLU A 60 20.59 -19.19 -10.46
C GLU A 60 21.03 -19.58 -9.04
N ILE A 61 20.09 -19.67 -8.10
CA ILE A 61 20.36 -19.98 -6.70
C ILE A 61 20.47 -21.50 -6.53
N SER A 62 21.69 -22.00 -6.35
CA SER A 62 21.97 -23.43 -6.15
C SER A 62 21.81 -23.89 -4.69
N GLN A 63 22.06 -23.02 -3.73
CA GLN A 63 21.95 -23.31 -2.29
C GLN A 63 20.75 -22.60 -1.67
N LYS A 64 19.78 -23.38 -1.16
CA LYS A 64 18.56 -22.88 -0.50
C LYS A 64 18.85 -22.40 0.94
N SER A 65 19.52 -21.27 1.08
CA SER A 65 19.69 -20.58 2.37
C SER A 65 19.02 -19.21 2.35
N ALA A 66 18.55 -18.75 3.52
CA ALA A 66 17.88 -17.47 3.63
C ALA A 66 18.76 -16.31 3.12
N LYS A 67 20.06 -16.35 3.46
CA LYS A 67 21.03 -15.35 3.04
C LYS A 67 21.20 -15.30 1.52
N ASN A 68 21.39 -16.45 0.88
CA ASN A 68 21.64 -16.50 -0.58
C ASN A 68 20.42 -16.01 -1.37
N ILE A 69 19.21 -16.39 -0.93
CA ILE A 69 17.97 -15.95 -1.57
C ILE A 69 17.79 -14.45 -1.39
N TYR A 70 17.95 -13.94 -0.17
CA TYR A 70 17.86 -12.52 0.12
C TYR A 70 18.88 -11.71 -0.69
N ASP A 71 20.15 -12.11 -0.71
CA ASP A 71 21.21 -11.41 -1.45
C ASP A 71 20.92 -11.40 -2.96
N ALA A 72 20.39 -12.50 -3.52
CA ALA A 72 20.00 -12.57 -4.92
C ALA A 72 18.81 -11.65 -5.26
N LEU A 73 17.79 -11.60 -4.40
CA LEU A 73 16.66 -10.67 -4.55
C LEU A 73 17.10 -9.21 -4.47
N ILE A 74 17.97 -8.88 -3.51
CA ILE A 74 18.56 -7.54 -3.37
C ILE A 74 19.37 -7.15 -4.62
N LYS A 75 20.17 -8.08 -5.17
CA LYS A 75 20.91 -7.84 -6.42
C LYS A 75 19.98 -7.67 -7.62
N LYS A 76 18.87 -8.42 -7.68
CA LYS A 76 17.86 -8.29 -8.74
C LYS A 76 17.22 -6.91 -8.71
N ILE A 77 16.73 -6.46 -7.56
CA ILE A 77 16.09 -5.14 -7.44
C ILE A 77 17.08 -3.99 -7.72
N GLU A 78 18.35 -4.13 -7.32
CA GLU A 78 19.39 -3.14 -7.63
C GLU A 78 19.65 -3.06 -9.14
N THR A 79 19.65 -4.20 -9.83
CA THR A 79 19.82 -4.24 -11.29
C THR A 79 18.64 -3.60 -12.00
N ASP A 80 17.42 -3.89 -11.55
CA ASP A 80 16.20 -3.34 -12.11
C ASP A 80 16.07 -1.84 -11.86
N ASP A 81 16.43 -1.38 -10.67
CA ASP A 81 16.48 0.04 -10.33
C ASP A 81 17.45 0.81 -11.24
N LYS A 82 18.63 0.26 -11.53
CA LYS A 82 19.60 0.87 -12.47
C LYS A 82 19.04 0.97 -13.89
N ARG A 83 18.36 -0.08 -14.37
CA ARG A 83 17.69 -0.08 -15.68
C ARG A 83 16.57 0.95 -15.73
N LEU A 84 15.74 0.98 -14.70
CA LEU A 84 14.64 1.93 -14.58
C LEU A 84 15.16 3.37 -14.51
N ASN A 85 16.20 3.61 -13.72
CA ASN A 85 16.83 4.92 -13.58
C ASN A 85 17.34 5.40 -14.94
N SER A 86 18.04 4.55 -15.69
CA SER A 86 18.51 4.85 -17.04
C SER A 86 17.36 5.13 -18.01
N PHE A 87 16.26 4.38 -17.89
CA PHE A 87 15.06 4.55 -18.72
C PHE A 87 14.33 5.87 -18.46
N ILE A 88 14.18 6.25 -17.18
CA ILE A 88 13.43 7.46 -16.77
C ILE A 88 14.29 8.72 -16.90
N HIS A 89 15.52 8.67 -16.42
CA HIS A 89 16.39 9.83 -16.27
C HIS A 89 17.36 10.01 -17.45
N GLN A 90 17.61 8.98 -18.27
CA GLN A 90 18.60 9.04 -19.36
C GLN A 90 19.96 9.57 -18.84
N GLU A 91 20.57 10.56 -19.50
CA GLU A 91 21.82 11.21 -19.08
C GLU A 91 21.66 12.21 -17.91
N ASN A 92 20.41 12.40 -17.45
CA ASN A 92 19.96 13.53 -16.65
C ASN A 92 19.57 13.10 -15.21
N ILE A 93 20.44 12.32 -14.56
CA ILE A 93 20.19 11.77 -13.22
C ILE A 93 19.99 12.89 -12.19
N GLY A 94 18.90 12.80 -11.42
CA GLY A 94 18.62 13.72 -10.31
C GLY A 94 18.16 15.13 -10.72
N ASN A 95 17.84 15.35 -12.00
CA ASN A 95 17.26 16.61 -12.47
C ASN A 95 15.71 16.61 -12.33
N MET A 96 15.10 17.80 -12.44
CA MET A 96 13.64 17.95 -12.36
C MET A 96 12.90 17.21 -13.47
N GLU A 97 13.50 17.12 -14.67
CA GLU A 97 12.94 16.45 -15.83
C GLU A 97 12.69 14.96 -15.58
N GLY A 98 13.62 14.27 -14.92
CA GLY A 98 13.44 12.88 -14.55
C GLY A 98 12.25 12.63 -13.61
N PHE A 99 11.96 13.55 -12.69
CA PHE A 99 10.74 13.48 -11.88
C PHE A 99 9.47 13.68 -12.71
N TYR A 100 9.48 14.60 -13.68
CA TYR A 100 8.35 14.75 -14.61
C TYR A 100 8.15 13.51 -15.46
N ASN A 101 9.22 12.92 -16.00
CA ASN A 101 9.15 11.66 -16.75
C ASN A 101 8.57 10.53 -15.90
N LEU A 102 9.00 10.41 -14.64
CA LEU A 102 8.47 9.43 -13.69
C LEU A 102 6.97 9.66 -13.47
N ILE A 103 6.56 10.90 -13.19
CA ILE A 103 5.14 11.26 -12.99
C ILE A 103 4.30 10.91 -14.22
N THR A 104 4.75 11.28 -15.41
CA THR A 104 4.05 10.97 -16.67
C THR A 104 3.95 9.47 -16.90
N LEU A 105 5.04 8.73 -16.67
CA LEU A 105 5.07 7.29 -16.78
C LEU A 105 4.09 6.63 -15.80
N SER A 106 4.13 7.02 -14.51
CA SER A 106 3.24 6.47 -13.49
C SER A 106 1.77 6.73 -13.79
N ASN A 107 1.43 7.95 -14.23
CA ASN A 107 0.06 8.28 -14.60
C ASN A 107 -0.46 7.42 -15.75
N ASN A 108 0.38 7.18 -16.77
CA ASN A 108 0.03 6.37 -17.92
C ASN A 108 -0.09 4.87 -17.59
N LEU A 109 0.75 4.37 -16.68
CA LEU A 109 0.73 2.97 -16.25
C LEU A 109 -0.47 2.66 -15.35
N ALA A 110 -0.70 3.50 -14.34
CA ALA A 110 -1.77 3.30 -13.37
C ALA A 110 -3.15 3.47 -14.02
N ASN A 111 -3.29 4.47 -14.90
CA ASN A 111 -4.49 4.72 -15.72
C ASN A 111 -5.81 4.65 -14.91
N VAL A 112 -5.82 5.23 -13.71
CA VAL A 112 -6.94 5.13 -12.75
C VAL A 112 -8.10 6.12 -13.01
N GLY A 113 -7.91 7.06 -13.94
CA GLY A 113 -8.91 8.04 -14.36
C GLY A 113 -9.26 9.09 -13.31
N SER A 114 -10.54 9.48 -13.27
CA SER A 114 -11.08 10.47 -12.34
C SER A 114 -11.55 9.86 -11.02
N GLY A 115 -11.70 10.71 -10.01
CA GLY A 115 -12.32 10.40 -8.72
C GLY A 115 -12.99 11.61 -8.09
N PHE A 116 -13.61 11.35 -6.93
CA PHE A 116 -14.39 12.32 -6.16
C PHE A 116 -13.54 12.95 -5.04
N PHE A 117 -13.19 14.23 -5.20
CA PHE A 117 -12.19 14.92 -4.36
C PHE A 117 -12.67 16.28 -3.89
N LEU A 118 -12.12 16.75 -2.77
CA LEU A 118 -12.38 18.07 -2.23
C LEU A 118 -12.05 19.16 -3.26
N LYS A 119 -12.98 20.10 -3.42
CA LYS A 119 -12.82 21.25 -4.31
C LYS A 119 -11.72 22.18 -3.82
N GLU A 120 -10.99 22.76 -4.76
CA GLU A 120 -9.88 23.67 -4.44
C GLU A 120 -10.35 24.90 -3.64
N GLU A 121 -11.52 25.42 -3.94
CA GLU A 121 -12.12 26.55 -3.22
C GLU A 121 -12.47 26.21 -1.76
N VAL A 122 -12.85 24.97 -1.48
CA VAL A 122 -13.09 24.49 -0.11
C VAL A 122 -11.76 24.31 0.60
N ALA A 123 -10.76 23.74 -0.06
CA ALA A 123 -9.39 23.67 0.44
C ALA A 123 -8.86 25.06 0.86
N LYS A 124 -9.05 26.08 0.02
CA LYS A 124 -8.73 27.49 0.33
C LYS A 124 -9.49 28.01 1.56
N LYS A 125 -10.77 27.65 1.73
CA LYS A 125 -11.54 28.00 2.93
C LYS A 125 -10.97 27.36 4.18
N LEU A 126 -10.54 26.10 4.12
CA LEU A 126 -9.96 25.39 5.26
C LEU A 126 -8.65 26.05 5.73
N ILE A 127 -7.76 26.41 4.79
CA ILE A 127 -6.53 27.17 5.09
C ILE A 127 -6.86 28.55 5.67
N ARG A 128 -7.89 29.23 5.16
CA ARG A 128 -8.28 30.55 5.69
C ARG A 128 -8.83 30.47 7.12
N HIS A 129 -9.55 29.40 7.44
CA HIS A 129 -10.16 29.20 8.76
C HIS A 129 -9.09 28.96 9.85
N ASP A 130 -8.12 28.08 9.58
CA ASP A 130 -6.95 27.88 10.45
C ASP A 130 -5.65 28.12 9.65
N PRO A 131 -5.19 29.39 9.56
CA PRO A 131 -3.99 29.74 8.80
C PRO A 131 -2.73 29.01 9.30
N PRO A 132 -1.95 28.38 8.39
CA PRO A 132 -0.74 27.66 8.75
C PRO A 132 0.41 28.64 9.03
N SER A 133 0.54 29.03 10.30
CA SER A 133 1.45 30.09 10.72
C SER A 133 2.92 29.83 10.38
N ARG A 134 3.39 28.58 10.44
CA ARG A 134 4.79 28.26 10.13
C ARG A 134 5.05 28.31 8.63
N ILE A 135 4.12 27.84 7.80
CA ILE A 135 4.20 28.00 6.35
C ILE A 135 4.18 29.48 5.96
N MET A 136 3.27 30.26 6.54
CA MET A 136 3.18 31.70 6.29
C MET A 136 4.50 32.40 6.65
N ASN A 137 5.07 32.13 7.82
CA ASN A 137 6.36 32.67 8.24
C ASN A 137 7.50 32.25 7.32
N PHE A 138 7.55 30.97 6.92
CA PHE A 138 8.56 30.44 6.00
C PHE A 138 8.52 31.14 4.63
N LEU A 139 7.32 31.41 4.11
CA LEU A 139 7.11 32.09 2.83
C LEU A 139 7.15 33.62 2.93
N GLY A 140 7.20 34.19 4.14
CA GLY A 140 7.22 35.64 4.36
C GLY A 140 5.86 36.34 4.24
N TYR A 141 4.75 35.63 4.44
CA TYR A 141 3.40 36.20 4.41
C TYR A 141 2.89 36.52 5.82
N ILE A 142 2.28 37.69 5.98
CA ILE A 142 1.56 38.08 7.21
C ILE A 142 0.04 37.84 7.03
N ASN A 143 -0.45 37.88 5.78
CA ASN A 143 -1.86 37.77 5.45
C ASN A 143 -2.15 36.48 4.66
N VAL A 144 -3.09 35.67 5.15
CA VAL A 144 -3.45 34.38 4.53
C VAL A 144 -4.08 34.55 3.14
N ASP A 145 -4.86 35.61 2.90
CA ASP A 145 -5.46 35.87 1.59
C ASP A 145 -4.42 36.29 0.55
N GLU A 146 -3.35 36.97 0.97
CA GLU A 146 -2.23 37.26 0.08
C GLU A 146 -1.49 35.97 -0.31
N MET A 147 -1.19 35.10 0.66
CA MET A 147 -0.56 33.80 0.40
C MET A 147 -1.43 32.96 -0.55
N LEU A 148 -2.73 32.85 -0.28
CA LEU A 148 -3.67 32.06 -1.10
C LEU A 148 -3.86 32.61 -2.53
N LYS A 149 -3.52 33.88 -2.80
CA LYS A 149 -3.53 34.48 -4.14
C LYS A 149 -2.25 34.19 -4.94
N LYS A 150 -1.12 34.04 -4.25
CA LYS A 150 0.21 33.93 -4.87
C LYS A 150 0.73 32.50 -4.93
N GLU A 151 0.29 31.65 -4.00
CA GLU A 151 0.80 30.29 -3.83
C GLU A 151 -0.16 29.23 -4.39
N ASN A 152 0.42 28.13 -4.88
CA ASN A 152 -0.35 26.96 -5.30
C ASN A 152 -0.96 26.26 -4.08
N VAL A 153 -2.30 26.20 -4.01
CA VAL A 153 -2.97 25.64 -2.82
C VAL A 153 -2.67 24.16 -2.60
N LEU A 154 -2.42 23.40 -3.67
CA LEU A 154 -2.12 21.97 -3.57
C LEU A 154 -0.75 21.78 -2.91
N GLU A 155 0.23 22.63 -3.25
CA GLU A 155 1.53 22.63 -2.60
C GLU A 155 1.45 23.10 -1.14
N LEU A 156 0.62 24.11 -0.86
CA LEU A 156 0.36 24.53 0.53
C LEU A 156 -0.18 23.37 1.36
N PHE A 157 -1.19 22.63 0.86
CA PHE A 157 -1.74 21.45 1.53
C PHE A 157 -0.71 20.35 1.72
N SER A 158 0.12 20.08 0.71
CA SER A 158 1.24 19.14 0.84
C SER A 158 2.21 19.58 1.93
N ALA A 159 2.54 20.87 2.00
CA ALA A 159 3.47 21.44 2.97
C ALA A 159 2.96 21.39 4.41
N LEU A 160 1.63 21.36 4.63
CA LEU A 160 1.07 21.15 5.98
C LEU A 160 1.64 19.88 6.63
N ARG A 161 1.86 18.81 5.85
CA ARG A 161 2.37 17.50 6.31
C ARG A 161 3.75 17.55 6.93
N PHE A 162 4.59 18.52 6.56
CA PHE A 162 5.99 18.55 6.98
C PHE A 162 6.45 19.87 7.62
N ILE A 163 5.65 20.94 7.60
CA ILE A 163 6.01 22.23 8.22
C ILE A 163 5.25 22.50 9.53
N GLU A 164 3.92 22.31 9.54
CA GLU A 164 3.10 22.65 10.72
C GLU A 164 3.25 21.63 11.85
N GLY A 165 3.56 20.38 11.51
CA GLY A 165 3.77 19.28 12.45
C GLY A 165 2.48 18.51 12.75
N ASN A 166 2.66 17.25 13.17
CA ASN A 166 1.56 16.30 13.37
C ASN A 166 0.53 16.75 14.41
N GLU A 167 0.98 17.41 15.48
CA GLU A 167 0.08 17.86 16.55
C GLU A 167 -0.91 18.91 16.03
N TRP A 168 -0.42 19.94 15.32
CA TRP A 168 -1.28 20.98 14.74
C TRP A 168 -2.21 20.39 13.67
N LEU A 169 -1.69 19.55 12.77
CA LEU A 169 -2.51 18.88 11.76
C LEU A 169 -3.68 18.11 12.37
N ASN A 170 -3.39 17.27 13.37
CA ASN A 170 -4.39 16.37 13.95
C ASN A 170 -5.37 17.10 14.89
N ASN A 171 -4.87 18.03 15.69
CA ASN A 171 -5.66 18.66 16.76
C ASN A 171 -6.27 20.00 16.39
N VAL A 172 -5.84 20.61 15.28
CA VAL A 172 -6.35 21.89 14.79
C VAL A 172 -6.96 21.68 13.40
N PHE A 173 -6.13 21.42 12.40
CA PHE A 173 -6.56 21.46 11.00
C PHE A 173 -7.63 20.42 10.66
N PHE A 174 -7.46 19.16 11.08
CA PHE A 174 -8.43 18.09 10.78
C PHE A 174 -9.76 18.22 11.50
N LYS A 175 -9.91 19.07 12.52
CA LYS A 175 -11.22 19.29 13.16
C LYS A 175 -12.23 19.89 12.18
N GLN A 176 -11.77 20.73 11.25
CA GLN A 176 -12.62 21.35 10.25
C GLN A 176 -13.26 20.34 9.29
N TYR A 177 -12.68 19.15 9.14
CA TYR A 177 -13.20 18.13 8.23
C TYR A 177 -14.56 17.57 8.69
N ALA A 178 -14.92 17.77 9.95
CA ALA A 178 -16.21 17.37 10.52
C ALA A 178 -17.41 18.08 9.87
N ASP A 179 -17.19 19.25 9.25
CA ASP A 179 -18.24 20.05 8.62
C ASP A 179 -18.34 19.86 7.09
N LEU A 180 -17.48 19.00 6.52
CA LEU A 180 -17.48 18.72 5.08
C LEU A 180 -18.77 18.04 4.63
N LYS A 181 -19.23 18.40 3.45
CA LYS A 181 -20.45 17.89 2.82
C LYS A 181 -20.14 17.29 1.45
N PRO A 182 -21.00 16.42 0.92
CA PRO A 182 -20.85 15.91 -0.43
C PRO A 182 -20.66 17.01 -1.49
N ASP A 183 -21.36 18.15 -1.35
CA ASP A 183 -21.29 19.27 -2.28
C ASP A 183 -19.94 20.02 -2.24
N ASP A 184 -19.09 19.76 -1.25
CA ASP A 184 -17.72 20.30 -1.16
C ASP A 184 -16.73 19.53 -2.03
N PHE A 185 -17.18 18.46 -2.70
CA PHE A 185 -16.37 17.58 -3.53
C PHE A 185 -16.80 17.66 -4.99
N GLU A 186 -15.88 17.30 -5.89
CA GLU A 186 -16.05 17.33 -7.34
C GLU A 186 -15.39 16.11 -7.99
N GLU A 187 -15.85 15.75 -9.18
CA GLU A 187 -15.21 14.73 -10.02
C GLU A 187 -14.08 15.37 -10.82
N ARG A 188 -12.86 14.87 -10.63
CA ARG A 188 -11.69 15.32 -11.40
C ARG A 188 -10.61 14.24 -11.50
N PRO A 189 -9.67 14.34 -12.45
CA PRO A 189 -8.52 13.43 -12.53
C PRO A 189 -7.65 13.45 -11.27
N ILE A 190 -7.09 12.30 -10.91
CA ILE A 190 -6.01 12.19 -9.92
C ILE A 190 -4.76 12.86 -10.49
N ARG A 191 -4.03 13.62 -9.67
CA ARG A 191 -2.83 14.34 -10.11
C ARG A 191 -1.61 13.93 -9.31
N ALA A 192 -0.55 13.52 -9.99
CA ALA A 192 0.78 13.51 -9.42
C ALA A 192 1.48 14.84 -9.74
N ILE A 193 2.01 15.52 -8.72
CA ILE A 193 2.67 16.82 -8.85
C ILE A 193 4.09 16.77 -8.29
N LEU A 194 4.99 17.51 -8.92
CA LEU A 194 6.31 17.81 -8.39
C LEU A 194 6.22 19.13 -7.63
N LEU A 195 6.56 19.12 -6.34
CA LEU A 195 6.56 20.35 -5.54
C LEU A 195 7.67 21.31 -6.01
N ASP A 196 7.47 22.61 -5.81
CA ASP A 196 8.54 23.59 -6.02
C ASP A 196 9.76 23.29 -5.13
N LYS A 197 10.95 23.60 -5.64
CA LYS A 197 12.23 23.35 -4.95
C LYS A 197 12.34 24.06 -3.60
N LYS A 198 11.61 25.16 -3.39
CA LYS A 198 11.55 25.86 -2.10
C LYS A 198 11.11 24.94 -0.95
N TRP A 199 10.35 23.89 -1.25
CA TRP A 199 9.87 22.94 -0.25
C TRP A 199 10.89 21.86 0.13
N SER A 200 11.99 21.69 -0.62
CA SER A 200 12.95 20.61 -0.38
C SER A 200 13.64 20.71 0.98
N GLN A 201 14.16 21.89 1.33
CA GLN A 201 14.84 22.12 2.62
C GLN A 201 13.90 21.92 3.83
N PRO A 202 12.71 22.55 3.90
CA PRO A 202 11.81 22.34 5.04
C PRO A 202 11.27 20.90 5.12
N ALA A 203 11.32 20.12 4.05
CA ALA A 203 10.90 18.73 4.04
C ALA A 203 11.99 17.72 4.45
N GLU A 204 13.24 18.14 4.69
CA GLU A 204 14.34 17.22 4.95
C GLU A 204 14.07 16.26 6.11
N GLU A 205 13.56 16.74 7.23
CA GLU A 205 13.25 15.91 8.40
C GLU A 205 12.14 14.90 8.10
N PHE A 206 11.13 15.33 7.34
CA PHE A 206 10.04 14.46 6.88
C PHE A 206 10.56 13.35 5.98
N ILE A 207 11.43 13.67 5.03
CA ILE A 207 12.07 12.69 4.13
C ILE A 207 12.96 11.74 4.92
N LYS A 208 13.80 12.26 5.84
CA LYS A 208 14.66 11.44 6.70
C LYS A 208 13.87 10.46 7.55
N LYS A 209 12.73 10.89 8.10
CA LYS A 209 11.84 10.03 8.90
C LYS A 209 11.13 8.96 8.07
N LYS A 210 10.67 9.31 6.86
CA LYS A 210 9.93 8.38 5.99
C LYS A 210 10.83 7.51 5.12
N PHE A 211 12.10 7.87 4.95
CA PHE A 211 13.03 7.26 3.99
C PHE A 211 12.56 7.33 2.53
N HIS A 212 11.67 8.26 2.18
CA HIS A 212 11.22 8.53 0.81
C HIS A 212 10.67 9.96 0.67
N ASN A 213 10.62 10.44 -0.57
CA ASN A 213 10.24 11.81 -0.94
C ASN A 213 8.84 11.93 -1.57
N VAL A 214 8.06 10.85 -1.57
CA VAL A 214 6.69 10.81 -2.11
C VAL A 214 5.67 10.77 -0.96
N SER A 215 4.56 11.49 -1.09
CA SER A 215 3.39 11.28 -0.26
C SER A 215 2.11 11.69 -1.02
N HIS A 216 0.96 11.66 -0.35
CA HIS A 216 -0.31 11.90 -1.01
C HIS A 216 -1.35 12.52 -0.05
N LEU A 217 -2.43 13.02 -0.64
CA LEU A 217 -3.60 13.57 0.02
C LEU A 217 -4.84 12.99 -0.66
N LYS A 218 -5.46 12.00 -0.01
CA LYS A 218 -6.59 11.20 -0.54
C LYS A 218 -7.78 12.08 -0.84
N GLU A 219 -8.08 13.00 0.08
CA GLU A 219 -9.17 13.96 -0.01
C GLU A 219 -9.01 14.93 -1.17
N LEU A 220 -7.76 15.25 -1.55
CA LEU A 220 -7.47 16.16 -2.66
C LEU A 220 -7.12 15.42 -3.94
N GLY A 221 -7.12 14.09 -3.97
CA GLY A 221 -6.77 13.34 -5.18
C GLY A 221 -5.39 13.69 -5.72
N ILE A 222 -4.43 13.99 -4.83
CA ILE A 222 -3.07 14.37 -5.23
C ILE A 222 -2.01 13.45 -4.64
N ILE A 223 -1.02 13.15 -5.46
CA ILE A 223 0.25 12.54 -5.10
C ILE A 223 1.29 13.64 -5.28
N PHE A 224 2.18 13.83 -4.33
CA PHE A 224 3.23 14.83 -4.45
C PHE A 224 4.61 14.22 -4.26
N ILE A 225 5.55 14.69 -5.07
CA ILE A 225 6.96 14.33 -5.00
C ILE A 225 7.73 15.58 -4.57
N ILE A 226 8.52 15.45 -3.52
CA ILE A 226 9.46 16.48 -3.10
C ILE A 226 10.74 16.30 -3.93
N PRO A 227 11.22 17.33 -4.68
CA PRO A 227 12.30 17.17 -5.65
C PRO A 227 13.68 17.07 -4.96
N THR A 228 13.89 15.95 -4.26
CA THR A 228 15.12 15.65 -3.54
C THR A 228 15.59 14.27 -3.96
N PHE A 229 16.82 14.22 -4.48
CA PHE A 229 17.49 12.98 -4.84
C PHE A 229 18.39 12.54 -3.69
N MET A 230 18.18 11.33 -3.19
CA MET A 230 18.97 10.77 -2.08
C MET A 230 20.24 10.07 -2.54
N GLY A 231 20.35 9.71 -3.82
CA GLY A 231 21.53 9.06 -4.38
C GLY A 231 21.76 7.66 -3.83
N ILE A 232 20.68 6.97 -3.46
CA ILE A 232 20.73 5.63 -2.89
C ILE A 232 20.20 4.60 -3.89
N SER A 233 20.78 3.40 -3.87
CA SER A 233 20.30 2.28 -4.70
C SER A 233 18.85 1.94 -4.34
N GLY A 234 18.04 1.67 -5.35
CA GLY A 234 16.61 1.35 -5.18
C GLY A 234 15.69 2.56 -5.13
N GLU A 235 16.24 3.78 -5.17
CA GLU A 235 15.46 5.02 -5.03
C GLU A 235 14.44 5.23 -6.16
N THR A 236 14.80 4.97 -7.41
CA THR A 236 13.92 5.20 -8.55
C THR A 236 12.80 4.17 -8.56
N MET A 237 13.13 2.89 -8.37
CA MET A 237 12.15 1.81 -8.27
C MET A 237 11.19 2.04 -7.11
N ARG A 238 11.70 2.33 -5.90
CA ARG A 238 10.85 2.63 -4.74
C ARG A 238 9.92 3.83 -5.03
N THR A 239 10.45 4.90 -5.62
CA THR A 239 9.66 6.10 -5.97
C THR A 239 8.56 5.76 -6.98
N LEU A 240 8.88 5.04 -8.06
CA LEU A 240 7.89 4.60 -9.04
C LEU A 240 6.79 3.77 -8.39
N THR A 241 7.15 2.74 -7.61
CA THR A 241 6.15 1.86 -7.03
C THR A 241 5.28 2.57 -5.99
N LEU A 242 5.85 3.48 -5.19
CA LEU A 242 5.08 4.32 -4.26
C LEU A 242 4.07 5.21 -4.99
N VAL A 243 4.45 5.83 -6.10
CA VAL A 243 3.53 6.68 -6.88
C VAL A 243 2.41 5.84 -7.49
N LEU A 244 2.71 4.68 -8.05
CA LEU A 244 1.70 3.76 -8.60
C LEU A 244 0.73 3.27 -7.50
N HIS A 245 1.26 2.84 -6.37
CA HIS A 245 0.46 2.45 -5.20
C HIS A 245 -0.47 3.59 -4.76
N TYR A 246 0.03 4.83 -4.67
CA TYR A 246 -0.79 5.98 -4.29
C TYR A 246 -1.85 6.34 -5.34
N PHE A 247 -1.63 6.08 -6.63
CA PHE A 247 -2.71 6.23 -7.62
C PHE A 247 -3.87 5.28 -7.33
N HIS A 248 -3.58 4.01 -7.05
CA HIS A 248 -4.60 3.00 -6.74
C HIS A 248 -5.27 3.25 -5.38
N GLU A 249 -4.51 3.66 -4.37
CA GLU A 249 -5.04 4.04 -3.05
C GLU A 249 -5.99 5.25 -3.16
N ILE A 250 -5.57 6.33 -3.81
CA ILE A 250 -6.42 7.49 -4.01
C ILE A 250 -7.68 7.12 -4.78
N LYS A 251 -7.56 6.28 -5.81
CA LYS A 251 -8.72 5.80 -6.58
C LYS A 251 -9.68 5.04 -5.67
N PHE A 252 -9.18 4.13 -4.85
CA PHE A 252 -9.95 3.37 -3.87
C PHE A 252 -10.70 4.28 -2.89
N TYR A 253 -10.01 5.22 -2.24
CA TYR A 253 -10.65 6.16 -1.31
C TYR A 253 -11.64 7.11 -2.01
N SER A 254 -11.40 7.48 -3.27
CA SER A 254 -12.38 8.26 -4.04
C SER A 254 -13.71 7.51 -4.22
N MET A 255 -13.67 6.18 -4.39
CA MET A 255 -14.87 5.34 -4.46
C MET A 255 -15.59 5.29 -3.11
N LEU A 256 -14.83 5.21 -2.00
CA LEU A 256 -15.41 5.31 -0.65
C LEU A 256 -16.10 6.65 -0.43
N PHE A 257 -15.44 7.76 -0.75
CA PHE A 257 -16.00 9.09 -0.57
C PHE A 257 -17.26 9.27 -1.41
N LYS A 258 -17.26 8.80 -2.66
CA LYS A 258 -18.45 8.81 -3.52
C LYS A 258 -19.58 7.94 -2.96
N LYS A 259 -19.27 6.75 -2.41
CA LYS A 259 -20.25 5.90 -1.72
C LYS A 259 -20.86 6.63 -0.51
N TYR A 260 -20.03 7.26 0.32
CA TYR A 260 -20.50 8.01 1.48
C TYR A 260 -21.36 9.20 1.08
N ALA A 261 -21.04 9.87 -0.03
CA ALA A 261 -21.84 10.97 -0.57
C ALA A 261 -23.27 10.56 -0.95
N GLY A 262 -23.47 9.30 -1.37
CA GLY A 262 -24.80 8.73 -1.63
C GLY A 262 -25.57 8.27 -0.39
N GLY A 263 -24.94 8.29 0.79
CA GLY A 263 -25.53 7.89 2.07
C GLY A 263 -26.23 9.02 2.83
N ALA A 264 -26.40 8.83 4.14
CA ALA A 264 -26.94 9.86 5.03
C ALA A 264 -25.98 11.05 5.15
N LYS A 265 -26.47 12.27 4.93
CA LYS A 265 -25.63 13.49 4.86
C LYS A 265 -24.88 13.77 6.17
N ASP A 266 -25.47 13.42 7.31
CA ASP A 266 -24.89 13.58 8.65
C ASP A 266 -23.83 12.52 9.02
N GLU A 267 -23.64 11.52 8.17
CA GLU A 267 -22.58 10.51 8.31
C GLU A 267 -21.39 10.75 7.38
N PHE A 268 -21.53 11.58 6.34
CA PHE A 268 -20.52 11.76 5.31
C PHE A 268 -19.15 12.18 5.89
N SER A 269 -19.11 13.29 6.62
CA SER A 269 -17.87 13.81 7.21
C SER A 269 -17.27 12.84 8.22
N LYS A 270 -18.09 12.20 9.06
CA LYS A 270 -17.65 11.20 10.03
C LYS A 270 -16.93 10.04 9.36
N LYS A 271 -17.51 9.50 8.27
CA LYS A 271 -16.92 8.39 7.52
C LYS A 271 -15.64 8.81 6.80
N ILE A 272 -15.62 9.98 6.16
CA ILE A 272 -14.38 10.53 5.56
C ILE A 272 -13.27 10.67 6.59
N VAL A 273 -13.55 11.31 7.73
CA VAL A 273 -12.55 11.53 8.79
C VAL A 273 -12.02 10.20 9.32
N SER A 274 -12.88 9.22 9.55
CA SER A 274 -12.48 7.89 10.02
C SER A 274 -11.61 7.14 8.99
N SER A 275 -11.99 7.20 7.70
CA SER A 275 -11.19 6.67 6.59
C SER A 275 -9.82 7.34 6.46
N LEU A 276 -9.74 8.67 6.61
CA LEU A 276 -8.46 9.40 6.52
C LEU A 276 -7.55 9.14 7.71
N ARG A 277 -8.11 8.91 8.91
CA ARG A 277 -7.35 8.58 10.13
C ARG A 277 -6.81 7.15 10.10
N GLY A 278 -7.42 6.27 9.29
CA GLY A 278 -7.07 4.86 9.25
C GLY A 278 -7.65 4.08 10.43
N ASP A 279 -8.83 4.47 10.92
CA ASP A 279 -9.46 3.78 12.06
C ASP A 279 -9.73 2.31 11.71
N VAL A 280 -9.38 1.40 12.62
CA VAL A 280 -9.64 -0.02 12.47
C VAL A 280 -10.54 -0.50 13.60
N LEU A 281 -11.35 -1.52 13.33
CA LEU A 281 -12.24 -2.07 14.34
C LEU A 281 -11.40 -2.64 15.51
N ASP A 282 -11.69 -2.16 16.71
CA ASP A 282 -11.10 -2.67 17.94
C ASP A 282 -12.09 -3.58 18.68
N LYS A 283 -12.49 -4.65 17.98
CA LYS A 283 -13.39 -5.67 18.49
C LYS A 283 -12.94 -7.03 18.00
N ARG A 284 -12.61 -7.91 18.95
CA ARG A 284 -12.33 -9.32 18.67
C ARG A 284 -13.63 -10.11 18.61
N PHE A 285 -13.82 -10.86 17.53
CA PHE A 285 -14.94 -11.78 17.39
C PHE A 285 -14.61 -13.14 18.04
N PRO A 286 -15.63 -13.92 18.47
CA PRO A 286 -15.44 -15.29 18.93
C PRO A 286 -14.73 -16.19 17.89
N GLU A 287 -14.14 -17.29 18.32
CA GLU A 287 -13.49 -18.25 17.42
C GLU A 287 -14.49 -18.94 16.47
N ASP A 288 -15.75 -19.09 16.88
CA ASP A 288 -16.82 -19.60 16.02
C ASP A 288 -17.13 -18.68 14.80
N ASP A 289 -16.62 -17.44 14.80
CA ASP A 289 -16.71 -16.49 13.69
C ASP A 289 -15.55 -16.58 12.69
N LEU A 290 -14.54 -17.43 12.93
CA LEU A 290 -13.41 -17.61 12.02
C LEU A 290 -13.90 -18.06 10.63
N GLY A 291 -13.41 -17.40 9.58
CA GLY A 291 -13.87 -17.59 8.20
C GLY A 291 -15.19 -16.88 7.88
N LYS A 292 -16.10 -16.71 8.85
CA LYS A 292 -17.39 -16.03 8.68
C LYS A 292 -17.24 -14.52 8.62
N LYS A 293 -16.41 -13.98 9.51
CA LYS A 293 -16.14 -12.55 9.63
C LYS A 293 -14.66 -12.27 9.39
N TRP A 294 -14.40 -11.32 8.50
CA TRP A 294 -13.05 -10.90 8.14
C TRP A 294 -12.87 -9.44 8.48
N LEU A 295 -11.88 -9.11 9.29
CA LEU A 295 -11.59 -7.72 9.62
C LEU A 295 -11.13 -6.96 8.37
N ILE A 296 -11.39 -5.66 8.32
CA ILE A 296 -10.80 -4.75 7.33
C ILE A 296 -9.73 -3.93 8.06
N VAL A 297 -8.46 -4.21 7.76
CA VAL A 297 -7.31 -3.57 8.42
C VAL A 297 -6.68 -2.59 7.42
N GLN A 298 -7.11 -1.32 7.47
CA GLN A 298 -6.73 -0.29 6.48
C GLN A 298 -5.37 0.39 6.73
N ARG A 299 -4.53 -0.15 7.61
CA ARG A 299 -3.21 0.42 7.95
C ARG A 299 -2.25 -0.69 8.35
N TYR A 300 -0.96 -0.40 8.31
CA TYR A 300 0.08 -1.34 8.74
C TYR A 300 0.25 -1.35 10.25
N LEU A 301 -0.58 -2.14 10.95
CA LEU A 301 -0.51 -2.29 12.41
C LEU A 301 0.87 -2.75 12.89
N ALA A 302 1.56 -3.58 12.09
CA ALA A 302 2.91 -4.05 12.40
C ALA A 302 3.97 -2.93 12.53
N LYS A 303 3.71 -1.72 12.01
CA LYS A 303 4.59 -0.55 12.22
C LYS A 303 4.44 0.04 13.62
N ASP A 304 3.28 -0.11 14.23
CA ASP A 304 2.96 0.39 15.56
C ASP A 304 3.22 -0.69 16.61
N ASP A 305 2.74 -1.91 16.36
CA ASP A 305 2.92 -3.10 17.19
C ASP A 305 2.93 -4.36 16.31
N GLU A 306 4.10 -5.01 16.22
CA GLU A 306 4.25 -6.25 15.43
C GLU A 306 3.52 -7.46 16.03
N PHE A 307 3.00 -7.34 17.26
CA PHE A 307 2.23 -8.35 17.97
C PHE A 307 0.75 -7.99 18.11
N ASP A 308 0.26 -6.98 17.38
CA ASP A 308 -1.16 -6.64 17.36
C ASP A 308 -1.98 -7.87 16.96
N TRP A 309 -2.95 -8.24 17.79
CA TRP A 309 -3.71 -9.48 17.63
C TRP A 309 -4.45 -9.57 16.29
N ARG A 310 -4.77 -8.43 15.66
CA ARG A 310 -5.48 -8.37 14.37
C ARG A 310 -4.62 -8.93 13.23
N LEU A 311 -3.30 -8.84 13.34
CA LEU A 311 -2.35 -9.40 12.37
C LEU A 311 -2.44 -10.94 12.29
N PHE A 312 -2.91 -11.58 13.36
CA PHE A 312 -3.04 -13.03 13.48
C PHE A 312 -4.48 -13.52 13.36
N TYR A 313 -5.42 -12.63 13.04
CA TYR A 313 -6.85 -12.94 12.88
C TYR A 313 -7.25 -12.83 11.40
N PRO A 314 -8.23 -13.58 10.88
CA PRO A 314 -8.67 -13.43 9.49
C PRO A 314 -9.05 -12.00 9.14
N HIS A 315 -8.33 -11.43 8.18
CA HIS A 315 -8.54 -10.05 7.74
C HIS A 315 -8.20 -9.88 6.27
N VAL A 316 -8.67 -8.76 5.72
CA VAL A 316 -8.27 -8.26 4.41
C VAL A 316 -7.71 -6.85 4.58
N ASN A 317 -6.74 -6.52 3.75
CA ASN A 317 -6.01 -5.27 3.81
C ASN A 317 -6.10 -4.52 2.47
N PRO A 318 -6.75 -3.34 2.40
CA PRO A 318 -6.83 -2.55 1.17
C PRO A 318 -5.44 -2.11 0.67
N GLU A 319 -4.49 -1.80 1.55
CA GLU A 319 -3.14 -1.40 1.15
C GLU A 319 -2.45 -2.50 0.32
N ALA A 320 -2.61 -3.77 0.70
CA ALA A 320 -2.07 -4.90 -0.06
C ALA A 320 -2.71 -5.03 -1.46
N ILE A 321 -3.97 -4.62 -1.64
CA ILE A 321 -4.59 -4.52 -2.98
C ILE A 321 -3.90 -3.44 -3.81
N HIS A 322 -3.65 -2.28 -3.20
CA HIS A 322 -3.04 -1.14 -3.89
C HIS A 322 -1.60 -1.48 -4.33
N TRP A 323 -0.84 -2.20 -3.50
CA TRP A 323 0.48 -2.71 -3.87
C TRP A 323 0.41 -3.78 -4.96
N SER A 324 -0.54 -4.72 -4.89
CA SER A 324 -0.73 -5.72 -5.95
C SER A 324 -0.93 -5.05 -7.31
N LYS A 325 -1.80 -4.04 -7.39
CA LYS A 325 -2.03 -3.30 -8.63
C LYS A 325 -0.78 -2.53 -9.09
N ALA A 326 -0.01 -1.96 -8.16
CA ALA A 326 1.25 -1.31 -8.49
C ALA A 326 2.31 -2.29 -9.01
N GLU A 327 2.38 -3.51 -8.48
CA GLU A 327 3.25 -4.57 -8.99
C GLU A 327 2.81 -5.00 -10.40
N ASP A 328 1.50 -5.15 -10.64
CA ASP A 328 0.96 -5.46 -11.97
C ASP A 328 1.31 -4.35 -12.98
N ASP A 329 1.22 -3.09 -12.58
CA ASP A 329 1.62 -1.94 -13.42
C ASP A 329 3.10 -2.02 -13.82
N ILE A 330 3.97 -2.42 -12.90
CA ILE A 330 5.41 -2.59 -13.14
C ILE A 330 5.69 -3.80 -14.02
N ALA A 331 4.98 -4.92 -13.81
CA ALA A 331 5.08 -6.09 -14.67
C ALA A 331 4.70 -5.75 -16.11
N ARG A 332 3.56 -5.06 -16.32
CA ARG A 332 3.12 -4.58 -17.64
C ARG A 332 4.12 -3.61 -18.29
N LEU A 333 4.78 -2.76 -17.49
CA LEU A 333 5.87 -1.93 -18.00
C LEU A 333 7.02 -2.79 -18.55
N GLY A 334 7.40 -3.85 -17.83
CA GLY A 334 8.40 -4.82 -18.26
C GLY A 334 8.01 -5.58 -19.52
N GLU A 335 6.75 -5.98 -19.66
CA GLU A 335 6.25 -6.62 -20.89
C GLU A 335 6.30 -5.67 -22.09
N LYS A 336 5.87 -4.42 -21.89
CA LYS A 336 5.88 -3.39 -22.94
C LYS A 336 7.30 -3.05 -23.40
N TYR A 337 8.27 -3.05 -22.48
CA TYR A 337 9.67 -2.77 -22.75
C TYR A 337 10.54 -3.93 -22.26
N GLY A 338 10.57 -5.02 -23.03
CA GLY A 338 11.19 -6.30 -22.64
C GLY A 338 12.62 -6.22 -22.10
N GLU A 339 13.39 -5.19 -22.47
CA GLU A 339 14.75 -4.94 -21.96
C GLU A 339 14.80 -4.62 -20.46
N LEU A 340 13.69 -4.15 -19.87
CA LEU A 340 13.63 -3.81 -18.45
C LEU A 340 13.62 -5.05 -17.54
N GLY A 341 13.02 -6.16 -17.99
CA GLY A 341 13.01 -7.43 -17.25
C GLY A 341 12.20 -7.41 -15.94
N PHE A 342 11.14 -6.59 -15.88
CA PHE A 342 10.31 -6.44 -14.67
C PHE A 342 9.23 -7.51 -14.51
N SER A 343 8.94 -8.32 -15.53
CA SER A 343 8.06 -9.50 -15.41
C SER A 343 8.53 -10.52 -14.37
N PHE A 344 9.79 -10.42 -13.93
CA PHE A 344 10.26 -11.17 -12.77
C PHE A 344 9.39 -10.96 -11.53
N TRP A 345 8.90 -9.74 -11.29
CA TRP A 345 8.15 -9.36 -10.09
C TRP A 345 6.65 -9.67 -10.14
N GLU A 346 6.16 -10.15 -11.27
CA GLU A 346 4.74 -10.45 -11.45
C GLU A 346 4.26 -11.54 -10.47
N ASN A 347 3.12 -11.25 -9.82
CA ASN A 347 2.44 -12.15 -8.88
C ASN A 347 3.36 -12.68 -7.74
N LEU A 348 4.24 -11.82 -7.21
CA LEU A 348 5.15 -12.17 -6.11
C LEU A 348 4.78 -11.56 -4.75
N ASN A 349 3.77 -10.69 -4.69
CA ASN A 349 3.37 -10.00 -3.46
C ASN A 349 3.16 -10.93 -2.25
N HIS A 350 2.55 -12.10 -2.44
CA HIS A 350 2.22 -13.09 -1.39
C HIS A 350 3.19 -14.28 -1.36
N ILE A 351 4.28 -14.24 -2.14
CA ILE A 351 5.23 -15.34 -2.26
C ILE A 351 6.36 -15.18 -1.24
N GLY A 352 6.61 -16.24 -0.48
CA GLY A 352 7.65 -16.25 0.54
C GLY A 352 7.64 -17.54 1.35
N ASP A 353 8.78 -17.83 1.98
CA ASP A 353 8.92 -19.03 2.81
C ASP A 353 10.09 -18.93 3.80
N PHE A 354 10.13 -19.85 4.75
CA PHE A 354 11.21 -20.04 5.70
C PHE A 354 12.34 -20.84 5.07
N PHE A 355 13.55 -20.29 5.19
CA PHE A 355 14.78 -20.96 4.77
C PHE A 355 15.78 -20.95 5.92
N PRO A 356 16.64 -21.98 6.02
CA PRO A 356 17.64 -22.01 7.07
C PRO A 356 18.69 -20.91 6.86
N ASP A 357 19.11 -20.28 7.94
CA ASP A 357 20.32 -19.48 8.01
C ASP A 357 21.57 -20.35 8.26
N GLU A 358 22.72 -19.71 8.48
CA GLU A 358 23.99 -20.42 8.72
C GLU A 358 23.97 -21.25 10.02
N ALA A 359 23.13 -20.90 10.98
CA ALA A 359 22.94 -21.63 12.23
C ALA A 359 21.83 -22.71 12.14
N GLY A 360 21.19 -22.84 10.98
CA GLY A 360 20.06 -23.75 10.77
C GLY A 360 18.73 -23.23 11.34
N VAL A 361 18.65 -21.94 11.69
CA VAL A 361 17.42 -21.29 12.13
C VAL A 361 16.60 -20.89 10.90
N ASP A 362 15.32 -21.22 10.91
CA ASP A 362 14.39 -20.85 9.85
C ASP A 362 14.10 -19.34 9.87
N ILE A 363 14.37 -18.70 8.74
CA ILE A 363 14.15 -17.27 8.52
C ILE A 363 13.18 -17.08 7.36
N LEU A 364 12.09 -16.34 7.58
CA LEU A 364 11.17 -15.95 6.53
C LEU A 364 11.86 -15.02 5.52
N VAL A 365 11.81 -15.39 4.25
CA VAL A 365 12.26 -14.58 3.13
C VAL A 365 11.07 -14.30 2.22
N SER A 366 10.76 -13.02 2.06
CA SER A 366 9.70 -12.50 1.20
C SER A 366 10.24 -12.24 -0.21
N PHE A 367 9.48 -12.65 -1.23
CA PHE A 367 9.73 -12.32 -2.64
C PHE A 367 8.95 -11.07 -3.09
N ASN A 368 8.19 -10.45 -2.19
CA ASN A 368 7.42 -9.23 -2.44
C ASN A 368 8.33 -8.07 -2.88
N LEU A 369 7.99 -7.41 -3.98
CA LEU A 369 8.79 -6.34 -4.57
C LEU A 369 9.06 -5.20 -3.59
N ILE A 370 8.04 -4.80 -2.83
CA ILE A 370 8.10 -3.69 -1.88
C ILE A 370 8.97 -4.03 -0.68
N ASP A 371 8.79 -5.22 -0.12
CA ASP A 371 9.63 -5.69 0.98
C ASP A 371 11.11 -5.68 0.57
N VAL A 372 11.42 -6.17 -0.64
CA VAL A 372 12.79 -6.21 -1.17
C VAL A 372 13.32 -4.79 -1.48
N ALA A 373 12.51 -3.93 -2.11
CA ALA A 373 12.91 -2.55 -2.43
C ALA A 373 13.15 -1.69 -1.18
N MET A 374 12.27 -1.79 -0.18
CA MET A 374 12.44 -1.09 1.11
C MET A 374 13.64 -1.63 1.88
N SER A 375 13.86 -2.95 1.86
CA SER A 375 15.03 -3.58 2.47
C SER A 375 16.34 -3.13 1.83
N LEU A 376 16.40 -2.93 0.51
CA LEU A 376 17.58 -2.38 -0.16
C LEU A 376 17.86 -0.94 0.30
N VAL A 377 16.84 -0.09 0.31
CA VAL A 377 16.95 1.32 0.74
C VAL A 377 17.40 1.43 2.20
N GLN A 378 16.99 0.49 3.05
CA GLN A 378 17.30 0.47 4.48
C GLN A 378 18.34 -0.59 4.86
N LYS A 379 19.13 -1.08 3.90
CA LYS A 379 20.13 -2.15 4.12
C LYS A 379 21.10 -1.83 5.27
N LYS A 380 21.42 -0.56 5.49
CA LYS A 380 22.30 -0.10 6.58
C LYS A 380 21.67 -0.23 7.98
N GLN A 381 20.34 -0.32 8.07
CA GLN A 381 19.59 -0.42 9.32
C GLN A 381 19.21 -1.87 9.65
N LEU A 382 19.48 -2.83 8.75
CA LEU A 382 19.16 -4.26 8.89
C LEU A 382 17.66 -4.56 9.14
N ILE A 383 16.78 -3.63 8.78
CA ILE A 383 15.33 -3.79 8.94
C ILE A 383 14.81 -4.71 7.84
N LYS A 384 14.20 -5.83 8.23
CA LYS A 384 13.48 -6.72 7.32
C LYS A 384 12.02 -6.31 7.25
N TYR A 385 11.60 -5.88 6.07
CA TYR A 385 10.19 -5.66 5.77
C TYR A 385 9.55 -7.01 5.42
N LEU A 386 8.58 -7.44 6.22
CA LEU A 386 7.84 -8.71 6.00
C LEU A 386 6.32 -8.52 6.02
N TYR A 387 5.86 -7.36 6.50
CA TYR A 387 4.44 -7.15 6.72
C TYR A 387 3.69 -6.98 5.39
N HIS A 388 4.28 -6.46 4.30
CA HIS A 388 3.54 -6.38 3.02
C HIS A 388 3.21 -7.79 2.49
N HIS A 389 4.17 -8.71 2.57
CA HIS A 389 3.98 -10.10 2.20
C HIS A 389 2.88 -10.80 3.01
N GLN A 390 2.87 -10.61 4.34
CA GLN A 390 1.88 -11.27 5.20
C GLN A 390 0.46 -10.75 4.94
N GLU A 391 0.30 -9.44 4.76
CA GLU A 391 -0.99 -8.84 4.41
C GLU A 391 -1.45 -9.28 3.01
N ALA A 392 -0.52 -9.42 2.06
CA ALA A 392 -0.80 -9.97 0.74
C ALA A 392 -1.22 -11.45 0.80
N MET A 393 -0.64 -12.25 1.69
CA MET A 393 -1.03 -13.65 1.89
C MET A 393 -2.44 -13.78 2.46
N TRP A 394 -2.83 -12.95 3.43
CA TRP A 394 -4.21 -12.91 3.92
C TRP A 394 -5.20 -12.55 2.80
N ASN A 395 -4.88 -11.52 2.00
CA ASN A 395 -5.67 -11.17 0.83
C ASN A 395 -5.75 -12.30 -0.20
N LYS A 396 -4.63 -13.00 -0.48
CA LYS A 396 -4.57 -14.13 -1.41
C LYS A 396 -5.55 -15.23 -0.99
N ILE A 397 -5.54 -15.62 0.29
CA ILE A 397 -6.49 -16.63 0.81
C ILE A 397 -7.92 -16.19 0.56
N PHE A 398 -8.28 -14.96 0.91
CA PHE A 398 -9.64 -14.46 0.70
C PHE A 398 -10.03 -14.40 -0.79
N SER A 399 -9.12 -13.91 -1.64
CA SER A 399 -9.36 -13.75 -3.08
C SER A 399 -9.42 -15.08 -3.83
N GLU A 400 -8.78 -16.15 -3.36
CA GLU A 400 -8.92 -17.48 -3.96
C GLU A 400 -10.34 -18.06 -3.79
N PHE A 401 -11.09 -17.62 -2.77
CA PHE A 401 -12.50 -17.99 -2.62
C PHE A 401 -13.46 -16.99 -3.30
N MET A 402 -13.16 -15.70 -3.23
CA MET A 402 -14.11 -14.66 -3.59
C MET A 402 -13.83 -14.01 -4.96
N GLY A 403 -12.59 -14.09 -5.45
CA GLY A 403 -12.06 -13.32 -6.57
C GLY A 403 -11.58 -11.92 -6.15
N HIS A 404 -10.53 -11.41 -6.81
CA HIS A 404 -9.90 -10.12 -6.49
C HIS A 404 -10.86 -8.93 -6.60
N GLU A 405 -11.60 -8.81 -7.71
CA GLU A 405 -12.54 -7.70 -7.94
C GLU A 405 -13.64 -7.67 -6.87
N ARG A 406 -14.16 -8.85 -6.54
CA ARG A 406 -15.20 -8.99 -5.54
C ARG A 406 -14.68 -8.69 -4.14
N MET A 407 -13.47 -9.12 -3.80
CA MET A 407 -12.83 -8.76 -2.53
C MET A 407 -12.75 -7.24 -2.37
N GLU A 408 -12.24 -6.51 -3.37
CA GLU A 408 -12.16 -5.05 -3.32
C GLU A 408 -13.54 -4.40 -3.14
N GLN A 409 -14.55 -4.86 -3.88
CA GLN A 409 -15.93 -4.38 -3.73
C GLN A 409 -16.48 -4.66 -2.33
N MET A 410 -16.24 -5.84 -1.77
CA MET A 410 -16.69 -6.21 -0.43
C MET A 410 -16.01 -5.37 0.67
N ILE A 411 -14.74 -5.03 0.49
CA ILE A 411 -14.04 -4.10 1.37
C ILE A 411 -14.69 -2.72 1.28
N ILE A 412 -14.93 -2.19 0.07
CA ILE A 412 -15.60 -0.89 -0.13
C ILE A 412 -16.99 -0.88 0.54
N ASP A 413 -17.76 -1.95 0.35
CA ASP A 413 -19.13 -2.07 0.85
C ASP A 413 -19.22 -2.14 2.37
N ASN A 414 -18.17 -2.59 3.04
CA ASN A 414 -18.15 -2.79 4.48
C ASN A 414 -17.08 -1.97 5.22
N PHE A 415 -16.41 -1.05 4.52
CA PHE A 415 -15.28 -0.28 5.06
C PHE A 415 -15.62 0.44 6.37
N ASP A 416 -16.78 1.10 6.43
CA ASP A 416 -17.25 1.84 7.60
C ASP A 416 -17.62 0.94 8.79
N LYS A 417 -17.84 -0.36 8.56
CA LYS A 417 -18.06 -1.35 9.62
C LYS A 417 -16.75 -1.89 10.17
N GLY A 418 -15.67 -1.84 9.38
CA GLY A 418 -14.36 -2.41 9.72
C GLY A 418 -14.28 -3.94 9.63
N TYR A 419 -15.28 -4.61 9.05
CA TYR A 419 -15.27 -6.05 8.80
C TYR A 419 -16.29 -6.46 7.73
N ILE A 420 -16.02 -7.56 7.04
CA ILE A 420 -16.92 -8.26 6.12
C ILE A 420 -17.61 -9.39 6.89
N ASN A 421 -18.92 -9.57 6.72
CA ASN A 421 -19.71 -10.65 7.36
C ASN A 421 -20.37 -11.55 6.32
N LEU A 422 -19.80 -12.71 6.01
CA LEU A 422 -20.27 -13.60 4.96
C LEU A 422 -21.62 -14.26 5.25
N GLU A 423 -22.08 -14.26 6.50
CA GLU A 423 -23.41 -14.78 6.87
C GLU A 423 -24.56 -13.80 6.55
N ASN A 424 -24.27 -12.59 6.06
CA ASN A 424 -25.33 -11.66 5.69
C ASN A 424 -26.11 -12.22 4.49
N PRO A 425 -27.44 -12.41 4.60
CA PRO A 425 -28.27 -13.07 3.58
C PRO A 425 -28.29 -12.36 2.23
N ASN A 426 -27.79 -11.12 2.14
CA ASN A 426 -27.64 -10.39 0.89
C ASN A 426 -26.39 -10.79 0.08
N PHE A 427 -25.50 -11.64 0.60
CA PHE A 427 -24.37 -12.15 -0.17
C PHE A 427 -24.80 -13.24 -1.16
N LYS A 428 -24.78 -12.91 -2.45
CA LYS A 428 -24.93 -13.92 -3.52
C LYS A 428 -23.62 -14.67 -3.71
N ILE A 429 -23.58 -15.98 -3.51
CA ILE A 429 -22.41 -16.81 -3.81
C ILE A 429 -21.98 -16.55 -5.27
N PRO A 430 -20.68 -16.38 -5.60
CA PRO A 430 -20.26 -16.33 -6.99
C PRO A 430 -20.81 -17.56 -7.72
N ASN A 431 -21.42 -17.40 -8.90
CA ASN A 431 -21.73 -18.57 -9.71
C ASN A 431 -20.42 -19.33 -9.94
N SER A 432 -20.34 -20.59 -9.49
CA SER A 432 -19.21 -21.46 -9.78
C SER A 432 -19.01 -21.49 -11.29
N LYS A 433 -17.85 -21.02 -11.74
CA LYS A 433 -17.41 -21.23 -13.12
C LYS A 433 -16.58 -22.50 -13.19
#